data_AF-E3QL37-F1
#
_entry.id   AF-E3QL37-F1
#
_cell.length_a   1.000
_cell.length_b   1.000
_cell.length_c   1.000
_cell.angle_alpha   90.00
_cell.angle_beta   90.00
_cell.angle_gamma   90.00
#
_symmetry.space_group_name_H-M   'P 1'
#
loop_
_entity.id
_entity.type
_entity.pdbx_description
1 polymer ?
#
loop_
_entity_poly.entity_id
_entity_poly.type
_entity_poly.pdbx_seq_one_letter_code
_entity_poly.pdbx_strand_id
1 'polypeptide(L)'
;FVSRNFNHTILSIYDSLPNVGMKSDLLRYLLLDIEGGVYSDTDTVALKPVDDWIPEEFRNRTRLIVGIEFDQRDGVSWADISHRVQFCQWTIAASPGHPVFQKMVARVVRSWEDMVNLHGPAWEASSFEVMNTTGPAAWTDAVWEYLQETDNTLTALRNLSYMGSPRLYGDALVLPIDGFGMGQLHSASTNDGSIPDGALIKHLFGGSWRGE
;
A
#
# COMPACT_ATOMS: atom_id res chain seq x y z
N PHE A 1 -15.31 13.30 7.90
CA PHE A 1 -15.47 11.95 7.36
C PHE A 1 -15.34 10.92 8.48
N VAL A 2 -14.17 10.77 9.10
CA VAL A 2 -13.89 9.77 10.16
C VAL A 2 -14.97 9.74 11.26
N SER A 3 -15.27 10.88 11.88
CA SER A 3 -16.29 10.99 12.95
C SER A 3 -17.72 10.61 12.55
N ARG A 4 -18.02 10.54 11.25
CA ARG A 4 -19.35 10.18 10.73
C ARG A 4 -19.47 8.68 10.42
N ASN A 5 -18.36 8.03 10.07
CA ASN A 5 -18.35 6.67 9.52
C ASN A 5 -17.72 5.63 10.46
N PHE A 6 -16.90 6.06 11.42
CA PHE A 6 -16.16 5.15 12.31
C PHE A 6 -16.46 5.41 13.79
N ASN A 7 -16.22 4.39 14.61
CA ASN A 7 -16.47 4.44 16.05
C ASN A 7 -15.48 5.39 16.78
N HIS A 8 -15.75 5.60 18.07
CA HIS A 8 -14.93 6.48 18.91
C HIS A 8 -13.47 6.02 19.01
N THR A 9 -13.19 4.71 18.97
CA THR A 9 -11.83 4.19 19.03
C THR A 9 -11.02 4.66 17.82
N ILE A 10 -11.52 4.46 16.60
CA ILE A 10 -10.84 4.87 15.37
C ILE A 10 -10.69 6.39 15.30
N LEU A 11 -11.73 7.14 15.68
CA LEU A 11 -11.66 8.61 15.72
C LEU A 11 -10.57 9.08 16.71
N SER A 12 -10.55 8.52 17.92
CA SER A 12 -9.56 8.87 18.94
C SER A 12 -8.13 8.56 18.49
N ILE A 13 -7.92 7.42 17.82
CA ILE A 13 -6.61 7.08 17.25
C ILE A 13 -6.23 8.09 16.18
N TYR A 14 -7.11 8.32 15.21
CA TYR A 14 -6.86 9.27 14.11
C TYR A 14 -6.49 10.67 14.62
N ASP A 15 -7.21 11.17 15.62
CA ASP A 15 -6.94 12.49 16.20
C ASP A 15 -5.61 12.53 16.95
N SER A 16 -5.20 11.40 17.57
CA SER A 16 -3.98 11.28 18.37
C SER A 16 -2.71 10.97 17.58
N LEU A 17 -2.81 10.53 16.33
CA LEU A 17 -1.63 10.20 15.51
C LEU A 17 -0.64 11.39 15.44
N PRO A 18 0.66 11.17 15.69
CA PRO A 18 1.62 12.24 16.00
C PRO A 18 2.05 13.08 14.81
N ASN A 19 1.91 12.59 13.58
CA ASN A 19 2.26 13.34 12.37
C ASN A 19 1.22 13.20 11.26
N VAL A 20 1.25 14.16 10.33
CA VAL A 20 0.30 14.25 9.20
C VAL A 20 0.42 13.09 8.22
N GLY A 21 1.60 12.49 8.09
CA GLY A 21 1.84 11.31 7.26
C GLY A 21 1.02 10.12 7.75
N MET A 22 1.12 9.80 9.04
CA MET A 22 0.34 8.72 9.65
C MET A 22 -1.17 8.98 9.56
N LYS A 23 -1.60 10.23 9.72
CA LYS A 23 -3.01 10.61 9.53
C LYS A 23 -3.45 10.39 8.08
N SER A 24 -2.65 10.78 7.10
CA SER A 24 -2.94 10.55 5.68
C SER A 24 -2.99 9.06 5.33
N ASP A 25 -2.05 8.28 5.87
CA ASP A 25 -2.02 6.83 5.73
C ASP A 25 -3.29 6.19 6.29
N LEU A 26 -3.66 6.47 7.55
CA LEU A 26 -4.90 5.90 8.09
C LEU A 26 -6.13 6.37 7.30
N LEU A 27 -6.20 7.65 6.94
CA LEU A 27 -7.35 8.20 6.21
C LEU A 27 -7.58 7.51 4.86
N ARG A 28 -6.52 7.19 4.10
CA ARG A 28 -6.67 6.56 2.79
C ARG A 28 -7.30 5.17 2.89
N TYR A 29 -6.92 4.39 3.91
CA TYR A 29 -7.53 3.07 4.16
C TYR A 29 -8.99 3.21 4.59
N LEU A 30 -9.30 4.15 5.48
CA LEU A 30 -10.68 4.39 5.94
C LEU A 30 -11.60 4.88 4.82
N LEU A 31 -11.09 5.70 3.90
CA LEU A 31 -11.83 6.15 2.72
C LEU A 31 -12.13 4.98 1.79
N LEU A 32 -11.11 4.19 1.43
CA LEU A 32 -11.27 3.06 0.52
C LEU A 32 -12.15 1.95 1.10
N ASP A 33 -12.17 1.75 2.42
CA ASP A 33 -13.07 0.80 3.08
C ASP A 33 -14.55 1.18 2.88
N ILE A 34 -14.89 2.47 2.98
CA ILE A 34 -16.28 2.93 2.90
C ILE A 34 -16.71 3.25 1.48
N GLU A 35 -15.89 3.99 0.74
CA GLU A 35 -16.24 4.56 -0.57
C GLU A 35 -15.68 3.73 -1.73
N GLY A 36 -14.67 2.89 -1.48
CA GLY A 36 -13.90 2.26 -2.55
C GLY A 36 -13.27 3.29 -3.50
N GLY A 37 -13.17 2.92 -4.77
CA GLY A 37 -12.60 3.77 -5.81
C GLY A 37 -11.07 3.69 -5.87
N VAL A 38 -10.43 4.79 -6.24
CA VAL A 38 -8.98 4.89 -6.39
C VAL A 38 -8.45 5.99 -5.49
N TYR A 39 -7.48 5.65 -4.66
CA TYR A 39 -6.63 6.60 -3.97
C TYR A 39 -5.29 6.69 -4.72
N SER A 40 -4.76 7.91 -4.84
CA SER A 40 -3.39 8.12 -5.29
C SER A 40 -2.80 9.37 -4.63
N ASP A 41 -1.52 9.33 -4.27
CA ASP A 41 -0.78 10.49 -3.77
C ASP A 41 -0.78 11.62 -4.82
N THR A 42 -0.68 12.86 -4.35
CA THR A 42 -0.88 14.06 -5.20
C THR A 42 0.24 14.29 -6.24
N ASP A 43 1.41 13.68 -6.04
CA ASP A 43 2.57 13.76 -6.92
C ASP A 43 2.67 12.53 -7.83
N THR A 44 1.54 12.10 -8.37
CA THR A 44 1.43 11.00 -9.33
C THR A 44 0.88 11.46 -10.69
N VAL A 45 1.21 10.70 -11.73
CA VAL A 45 0.74 10.92 -13.10
C VAL A 45 0.13 9.63 -13.62
N ALA A 46 -1.16 9.68 -13.95
CA ALA A 46 -1.83 8.58 -14.64
C ALA A 46 -1.24 8.41 -16.05
N LEU A 47 -0.67 7.24 -16.33
CA LEU A 47 -0.15 6.88 -17.65
C LEU A 47 -1.23 6.22 -18.51
N LYS A 48 -2.16 5.51 -17.86
CA LYS A 48 -3.35 4.91 -18.47
C LYS A 48 -4.61 5.28 -17.69
N PRO A 49 -5.78 5.39 -18.34
CA PRO A 49 -7.05 5.60 -17.65
C PRO A 49 -7.34 4.42 -16.72
N VAL A 50 -8.08 4.67 -15.63
CA VAL A 50 -8.41 3.64 -14.62
C VAL A 50 -9.17 2.46 -15.22
N ASP A 51 -9.98 2.70 -16.27
CA ASP A 51 -10.71 1.66 -17.00
C ASP A 51 -9.79 0.59 -17.64
N ASP A 52 -8.52 0.94 -17.87
CA ASP A 52 -7.51 0.07 -18.48
C ASP A 52 -6.60 -0.62 -17.45
N TRP A 53 -6.80 -0.39 -16.14
CA TRP A 53 -5.92 -0.93 -15.10
C TRP A 53 -6.10 -2.44 -14.87
N ILE A 54 -7.24 -3.00 -15.26
CA ILE A 54 -7.57 -4.41 -15.08
C ILE A 54 -7.57 -5.12 -16.44
N PRO A 55 -6.71 -6.14 -16.64
CA PRO A 55 -6.78 -7.01 -17.81
C PRO A 55 -8.17 -7.60 -18.00
N GLU A 56 -8.61 -7.75 -19.25
CA GLU A 56 -9.99 -8.11 -19.58
C GLU A 56 -10.46 -9.40 -18.89
N GLU A 57 -9.57 -10.40 -18.78
CA GLU A 57 -9.83 -11.67 -18.13
C GLU A 57 -10.11 -11.58 -16.62
N PHE A 58 -9.73 -10.46 -15.97
CA PHE A 58 -9.87 -10.26 -14.52
C PHE A 58 -10.96 -9.25 -14.14
N ARG A 59 -11.48 -8.45 -15.09
CA ARG A 59 -12.42 -7.32 -14.82
C ARG A 59 -13.60 -7.66 -13.93
N ASN A 60 -14.26 -8.80 -14.16
CA ASN A 60 -15.47 -9.19 -13.41
C ASN A 60 -15.19 -9.83 -12.04
N ARG A 61 -13.92 -9.99 -11.67
CA ARG A 61 -13.48 -10.66 -10.45
C ARG A 61 -12.65 -9.77 -9.54
N THR A 62 -12.00 -8.74 -10.07
CA THR A 62 -11.11 -7.87 -9.31
C THR A 62 -11.91 -6.92 -8.42
N ARG A 63 -11.64 -6.96 -7.12
CA ARG A 63 -12.16 -6.03 -6.10
C ARG A 63 -11.05 -5.27 -5.37
N LEU A 64 -9.79 -5.65 -5.55
CA LEU A 64 -8.62 -4.92 -5.06
C LEU A 64 -7.53 -4.93 -6.14
N ILE A 65 -6.87 -3.79 -6.36
CA ILE A 65 -5.66 -3.68 -7.18
C ILE A 65 -4.55 -3.14 -6.29
N VAL A 66 -3.47 -3.91 -6.21
CA VAL A 66 -2.24 -3.53 -5.50
C VAL A 66 -1.05 -3.75 -6.43
N GLY A 67 -0.09 -2.82 -6.42
CA GLY A 67 1.15 -2.96 -7.18
C GLY A 67 2.32 -3.24 -6.27
N ILE A 68 3.26 -4.07 -6.73
CA ILE A 68 4.56 -4.16 -6.07
C ILE A 68 5.29 -2.83 -6.29
N GLU A 69 5.76 -2.21 -5.21
CA GLU A 69 6.58 -0.99 -5.25
C GLU A 69 8.06 -1.33 -5.09
N PHE A 70 8.36 -2.27 -4.20
CA PHE A 70 9.71 -2.72 -3.94
C PHE A 70 9.80 -4.23 -4.07
N ASP A 71 10.79 -4.68 -4.82
CA ASP A 71 11.21 -6.08 -4.95
C ASP A 71 12.73 -6.10 -4.84
N GLN A 72 13.23 -6.57 -3.71
CA GLN A 72 14.64 -6.86 -3.50
C GLN A 72 14.98 -8.14 -4.26
N ARG A 73 15.46 -7.95 -5.50
CA ARG A 73 16.05 -8.97 -6.34
C ARG A 73 17.48 -9.30 -5.86
N ASP A 74 18.26 -10.01 -6.66
CA ASP A 74 19.63 -10.39 -6.30
C ASP A 74 20.49 -9.13 -6.11
N GLY A 75 21.12 -8.96 -4.93
CA GLY A 75 21.92 -7.77 -4.60
C GLY A 75 21.95 -7.42 -3.11
N VAL A 76 22.54 -6.26 -2.80
CA VAL A 76 22.70 -5.76 -1.41
C VAL A 76 21.34 -5.35 -0.85
N SER A 77 21.13 -5.64 0.43
CA SER A 77 19.92 -5.23 1.16
C SER A 77 19.80 -3.71 1.26
N TRP A 78 18.61 -3.19 0.97
CA TRP A 78 18.28 -1.80 1.26
C TRP A 78 17.94 -1.73 2.76
N ALA A 79 18.80 -1.07 3.54
CA ALA A 79 18.77 -1.13 5.01
C ALA A 79 17.46 -0.63 5.63
N ASP A 80 16.74 0.26 4.93
CA ASP A 80 15.57 0.95 5.46
C ASP A 80 14.24 0.28 5.08
N ILE A 81 14.24 -0.76 4.25
CA ILE A 81 13.01 -1.45 3.81
C ILE A 81 12.93 -2.81 4.49
N SER A 82 11.92 -2.99 5.34
CA SER A 82 11.75 -4.18 6.18
C SER A 82 11.41 -5.45 5.38
N HIS A 83 10.75 -5.30 4.23
CA HIS A 83 10.25 -6.42 3.45
C HIS A 83 11.02 -6.60 2.15
N ARG A 84 11.31 -7.87 1.82
CA ARG A 84 11.92 -8.22 0.52
C ARG A 84 11.02 -7.85 -0.67
N VAL A 85 9.70 -7.89 -0.46
CA VAL A 85 8.69 -7.42 -1.42
C VAL A 85 7.74 -6.52 -0.65
N GLN A 86 7.50 -5.30 -1.13
CA GLN A 86 6.59 -4.32 -0.52
C GLN A 86 5.54 -3.87 -1.54
N PHE A 87 4.31 -3.75 -1.08
CA PHE A 87 3.22 -3.20 -1.90
C PHE A 87 3.18 -1.68 -1.82
N CYS A 88 2.90 -1.07 -2.97
CA CYS A 88 2.59 0.34 -3.11
C CYS A 88 1.38 0.70 -2.23
N GLN A 89 1.53 1.74 -1.42
CA GLN A 89 0.43 2.35 -0.66
C GLN A 89 0.07 3.77 -1.14
N TRP A 90 0.89 4.35 -2.00
CA TRP A 90 0.66 5.67 -2.59
C TRP A 90 -0.30 5.61 -3.77
N THR A 91 -0.66 4.42 -4.27
CA THR A 91 -1.81 4.18 -5.16
C THR A 91 -2.48 2.86 -4.83
N ILE A 92 -3.79 2.88 -4.61
CA ILE A 92 -4.61 1.71 -4.27
C ILE A 92 -5.96 1.86 -4.97
N ALA A 93 -6.46 0.80 -5.60
CA ALA A 93 -7.83 0.78 -6.11
C ALA A 93 -8.60 -0.38 -5.48
N ALA A 94 -9.82 -0.13 -5.02
CA ALA A 94 -10.63 -1.18 -4.40
C ALA A 94 -12.13 -0.93 -4.52
N SER A 95 -12.89 -2.02 -4.44
CA SER A 95 -14.33 -1.96 -4.16
C SER A 95 -14.56 -1.62 -2.69
N PRO A 96 -15.66 -0.93 -2.35
CA PRO A 96 -16.06 -0.71 -0.96
C PRO A 96 -16.13 -2.03 -0.17
N GLY A 97 -15.70 -1.99 1.09
CA GLY A 97 -15.75 -3.10 2.03
C GLY A 97 -14.83 -4.26 1.69
N HIS A 98 -13.73 -4.02 0.95
CA HIS A 98 -12.74 -5.08 0.70
C HIS A 98 -12.06 -5.50 2.02
N PRO A 99 -11.99 -6.80 2.37
CA PRO A 99 -11.51 -7.25 3.70
C PRO A 99 -10.10 -6.80 4.09
N VAL A 100 -9.25 -6.51 3.10
CA VAL A 100 -7.89 -6.02 3.34
C VAL A 100 -7.85 -4.75 4.21
N PHE A 101 -8.84 -3.85 4.08
CA PHE A 101 -8.85 -2.61 4.85
C PHE A 101 -9.22 -2.86 6.31
N GLN A 102 -10.11 -3.82 6.58
CA GLN A 102 -10.40 -4.24 7.95
C GLN A 102 -9.15 -4.83 8.63
N LYS A 103 -8.38 -5.64 7.90
CA LYS A 103 -7.08 -6.17 8.37
C LYS A 103 -6.08 -5.04 8.64
N MET A 104 -5.97 -4.09 7.71
CA MET A 104 -5.07 -2.95 7.84
C MET A 104 -5.45 -2.05 9.03
N VAL A 105 -6.73 -1.69 9.17
CA VAL A 105 -7.22 -0.88 10.29
C VAL A 105 -7.03 -1.60 11.63
N ALA A 106 -7.34 -2.91 11.71
CA ALA A 106 -7.10 -3.69 12.91
C ALA A 106 -5.61 -3.75 13.29
N ARG A 107 -4.72 -3.79 12.29
CA ARG A 107 -3.28 -3.70 12.51
C ARG A 107 -2.88 -2.33 13.05
N VAL A 108 -3.37 -1.23 12.47
CA VAL A 108 -3.10 0.14 12.95
C VAL A 108 -3.53 0.29 14.41
N VAL A 109 -4.71 -0.24 14.78
CA VAL A 109 -5.20 -0.20 16.18
C VAL A 109 -4.23 -0.91 17.12
N ARG A 110 -3.81 -2.14 16.80
CA ARG A 110 -2.86 -2.90 17.64
C ARG A 110 -1.51 -2.18 17.75
N SER A 111 -0.96 -1.76 16.62
CA SER A 111 0.32 -1.04 16.59
C SER A 111 0.25 0.27 17.38
N TRP A 112 -0.86 1.01 17.30
CA TRP A 112 -1.07 2.22 18.09
C TRP A 112 -1.09 1.93 19.60
N GLU A 113 -1.82 0.90 20.03
CA GLU A 113 -1.88 0.48 21.44
C GLU A 113 -0.49 0.08 21.96
N ASP A 114 0.26 -0.69 21.19
CA ASP A 114 1.64 -1.09 21.52
C ASP A 114 2.57 0.13 21.68
N MET A 115 2.46 1.10 20.76
CA MET A 115 3.27 2.31 20.78
C MET A 115 2.95 3.23 21.95
N VAL A 116 1.66 3.43 22.25
CA VAL A 116 1.23 4.20 23.44
C VAL A 116 1.73 3.53 24.72
N ASN A 117 1.71 2.20 24.80
CA ASN A 117 2.22 1.48 25.96
C ASN A 117 3.75 1.61 26.11
N LEU A 118 4.48 1.69 24.99
CA LEU A 118 5.94 1.78 24.98
C LEU A 118 6.46 3.21 25.26
N HIS A 119 5.83 4.23 24.68
CA HIS A 119 6.34 5.61 24.70
C HIS A 119 5.46 6.62 25.44
N GLY A 120 4.22 6.24 25.79
CA GLY A 120 3.18 7.18 26.22
C GLY A 120 2.51 7.90 25.03
N PRO A 121 1.51 8.78 25.28
CA PRO A 121 0.65 9.33 24.24
C PRO A 121 1.23 10.50 23.42
N ALA A 122 2.40 11.04 23.79
CA ALA A 122 2.94 12.28 23.23
C ALA A 122 4.32 12.11 22.58
N TRP A 123 4.60 10.93 22.04
CA TRP A 123 5.88 10.63 21.40
C TRP A 123 5.96 11.19 19.98
N GLU A 124 7.18 11.48 19.54
CA GLU A 124 7.45 11.77 18.13
C GLU A 124 7.75 10.45 17.41
N ALA A 125 6.92 10.11 16.41
CA ALA A 125 7.07 8.85 15.70
C ALA A 125 8.32 8.85 14.81
N SER A 126 9.18 7.85 15.00
CA SER A 126 10.32 7.62 14.10
C SER A 126 9.86 7.15 12.73
N SER A 127 10.68 7.32 11.68
CA SER A 127 10.36 6.81 10.33
C SER A 127 10.04 5.31 10.34
N PHE A 128 10.76 4.54 11.18
CA PHE A 128 10.53 3.12 11.35
C PHE A 128 9.12 2.83 11.91
N GLU A 129 8.68 3.58 12.91
CA GLU A 129 7.35 3.43 13.50
C GLU A 129 6.24 3.81 12.54
N VAL A 130 6.43 4.91 11.78
CA VAL A 130 5.50 5.30 10.72
C VAL A 130 5.35 4.15 9.72
N MET A 131 6.47 3.61 9.22
CA MET A 131 6.46 2.52 8.24
C MET A 131 5.74 1.25 8.74
N ASN A 132 5.93 0.90 10.01
CA ASN A 132 5.42 -0.33 10.60
C ASN A 132 4.01 -0.22 11.21
N THR A 133 3.50 1.00 11.39
CA THR A 133 2.16 1.25 11.96
C THR A 133 1.13 1.51 10.86
N THR A 134 1.27 2.62 10.13
CA THR A 134 0.31 3.06 9.10
C THR A 134 0.90 2.97 7.69
N GLY A 135 2.22 2.96 7.58
CA GLY A 135 2.94 3.02 6.33
C GLY A 135 3.06 1.69 5.59
N PRO A 136 4.04 1.56 4.68
CA PRO A 136 4.00 0.57 3.65
C PRO A 136 4.37 -0.83 4.14
N ALA A 137 5.10 -0.95 5.26
CA ALA A 137 5.39 -2.24 5.87
C ALA A 137 4.13 -2.85 6.49
N ALA A 138 3.34 -2.03 7.19
CA ALA A 138 2.05 -2.44 7.74
C ALA A 138 1.05 -2.82 6.65
N TRP A 139 0.97 -1.99 5.59
CA TRP A 139 0.14 -2.27 4.43
C TRP A 139 0.51 -3.60 3.76
N THR A 140 1.81 -3.83 3.59
CA THR A 140 2.31 -5.06 2.98
C THR A 140 1.89 -6.29 3.77
N ASP A 141 1.97 -6.23 5.10
CA ASP A 141 1.54 -7.35 5.94
C ASP A 141 0.03 -7.59 5.86
N ALA A 142 -0.79 -6.54 5.80
CA ALA A 142 -2.25 -6.67 5.67
C ALA A 142 -2.66 -7.26 4.32
N VAL A 143 -2.04 -6.82 3.23
CA VAL A 143 -2.22 -7.41 1.89
C VAL A 143 -1.74 -8.85 1.88
N TRP A 144 -0.56 -9.12 2.44
CA TRP A 144 0.00 -10.47 2.49
C TRP A 144 -0.90 -11.45 3.23
N GLU A 145 -1.41 -11.06 4.41
CA GLU A 145 -2.37 -11.85 5.18
C GLU A 145 -3.61 -12.19 4.33
N TYR A 146 -4.16 -11.21 3.62
CA TYR A 146 -5.28 -11.44 2.71
C TYR A 146 -4.94 -12.42 1.58
N LEU A 147 -3.79 -12.23 0.93
CA LEU A 147 -3.36 -13.09 -0.17
C LEU A 147 -3.19 -14.55 0.29
N GLN A 148 -2.60 -14.78 1.46
CA GLN A 148 -2.42 -16.13 2.02
C GLN A 148 -3.76 -16.83 2.33
N GLU A 149 -4.78 -16.09 2.74
CA GLU A 149 -6.14 -16.63 2.94
C GLU A 149 -6.80 -17.04 1.62
N THR A 150 -6.45 -16.37 0.52
CA THR A 150 -7.02 -16.64 -0.82
C THR A 150 -6.24 -17.68 -1.62
N ASP A 151 -4.94 -17.85 -1.38
CA ASP A 151 -4.06 -18.79 -2.08
C ASP A 151 -3.05 -19.40 -1.10
N ASN A 152 -3.33 -20.63 -0.67
CA ASN A 152 -2.50 -21.36 0.30
C ASN A 152 -1.11 -21.77 -0.23
N THR A 153 -0.83 -21.56 -1.53
CA THR A 153 0.51 -21.80 -2.09
C THR A 153 1.47 -20.64 -1.77
N LEU A 154 0.94 -19.50 -1.33
CA LEU A 154 1.72 -18.36 -0.86
C LEU A 154 2.25 -18.62 0.54
N THR A 155 3.50 -19.07 0.60
CA THR A 155 4.19 -19.44 1.85
C THR A 155 5.20 -18.39 2.31
N ALA A 156 5.66 -17.52 1.40
CA ALA A 156 6.53 -16.40 1.71
C ALA A 156 6.33 -15.26 0.70
N LEU A 157 6.53 -14.01 1.13
CA LEU A 157 6.49 -12.83 0.25
C LEU A 157 7.37 -12.97 -1.01
N ARG A 158 8.47 -13.73 -0.92
CA ARG A 158 9.34 -14.05 -2.07
C ARG A 158 8.63 -14.77 -3.21
N ASN A 159 7.48 -15.41 -2.96
CA ASN A 159 6.65 -15.98 -4.02
C ASN A 159 6.13 -14.94 -5.03
N LEU A 160 6.16 -13.65 -4.68
CA LEU A 160 5.78 -12.52 -5.54
C LEU A 160 6.97 -11.81 -6.20
N SER A 161 8.20 -12.18 -5.85
CA SER A 161 9.42 -11.59 -6.43
C SER A 161 9.57 -11.96 -7.91
N TYR A 162 10.18 -11.10 -8.72
CA TYR A 162 10.35 -11.29 -10.17
C TYR A 162 9.04 -11.46 -10.97
N MET A 163 7.92 -10.96 -10.44
CA MET A 163 6.65 -11.04 -11.14
C MET A 163 6.69 -10.22 -12.44
N GLY A 164 6.47 -10.87 -13.58
CA GLY A 164 6.52 -10.25 -14.92
C GLY A 164 5.15 -9.91 -15.52
N SER A 165 4.05 -10.40 -14.95
CA SER A 165 2.69 -10.15 -15.41
C SER A 165 1.72 -10.07 -14.22
N PRO A 166 0.57 -9.35 -14.36
CA PRO A 166 -0.44 -9.32 -13.31
C PRO A 166 -0.94 -10.72 -12.94
N ARG A 167 -1.24 -10.93 -11.65
CA ARG A 167 -1.84 -12.18 -11.16
C ARG A 167 -2.98 -11.88 -10.20
N LEU A 168 -4.08 -12.60 -10.38
CA LEU A 168 -5.27 -12.51 -9.53
C LEU A 168 -5.23 -13.59 -8.44
N TYR A 169 -5.35 -13.17 -7.18
CA TYR A 169 -5.44 -14.02 -5.99
C TYR A 169 -6.78 -13.77 -5.31
N GLY A 170 -7.70 -14.74 -5.37
CA GLY A 170 -9.10 -14.48 -5.03
C GLY A 170 -9.71 -13.40 -5.94
N ASP A 171 -9.96 -12.22 -5.38
CA ASP A 171 -10.39 -10.97 -6.01
C ASP A 171 -9.34 -9.84 -5.94
N ALA A 172 -8.11 -10.12 -5.46
CA ALA A 172 -7.01 -9.16 -5.42
C ALA A 172 -6.07 -9.33 -6.64
N LEU A 173 -6.05 -8.32 -7.51
CA LEU A 173 -5.13 -8.22 -8.63
C LEU A 173 -3.80 -7.62 -8.14
N VAL A 174 -2.75 -8.43 -8.19
CA VAL A 174 -1.39 -8.00 -7.89
C VAL A 174 -0.70 -7.63 -9.20
N LEU A 175 -0.17 -6.40 -9.28
CA LEU A 175 0.54 -5.87 -10.44
C LEU A 175 2.07 -5.99 -10.27
N PRO A 176 2.82 -6.23 -11.36
CA PRO A 176 4.28 -6.29 -11.31
C PRO A 176 4.86 -4.91 -10.99
N ILE A 177 6.18 -4.84 -10.75
CA ILE A 177 6.88 -3.61 -10.37
C ILE A 177 6.50 -2.43 -11.27
N ASP A 178 6.49 -2.61 -12.59
CA ASP A 178 6.18 -1.49 -13.49
C ASP A 178 4.70 -1.08 -13.48
N GLY A 179 3.79 -1.86 -12.92
CA GLY A 179 2.38 -1.50 -12.83
C GLY A 179 2.16 -0.17 -12.12
N PHE A 180 2.63 -0.10 -10.86
CA PHE A 180 2.61 1.13 -10.06
C PHE A 180 4.03 1.67 -9.82
N GLY A 181 5.04 0.84 -9.63
CA GLY A 181 6.41 1.26 -9.34
C GLY A 181 7.28 1.64 -10.55
N MET A 182 6.70 2.03 -11.69
CA MET A 182 7.49 2.41 -12.89
C MET A 182 8.37 3.64 -12.65
N GLY A 183 9.60 3.62 -13.19
CA GLY A 183 10.53 4.75 -13.17
C GLY A 183 11.44 4.80 -11.93
N GLN A 184 11.37 3.81 -11.05
CA GLN A 184 12.21 3.73 -9.87
C GLN A 184 13.64 3.27 -10.21
N LEU A 185 14.63 3.74 -9.45
CA LEU A 185 16.04 3.36 -9.64
C LEU A 185 16.38 1.97 -9.08
N HIS A 186 15.41 1.27 -8.49
CA HIS A 186 15.58 -0.04 -7.87
C HIS A 186 14.56 -1.05 -8.40
N SER A 187 14.62 -2.27 -7.86
CA SER A 187 13.66 -3.36 -8.12
C SER A 187 13.52 -3.75 -9.60
N ALA A 188 14.51 -3.35 -10.41
CA ALA A 188 14.51 -3.50 -11.86
C ALA A 188 13.20 -3.03 -12.51
N SER A 189 12.70 -1.89 -12.03
CA SER A 189 11.71 -1.10 -12.73
C SER A 189 12.30 -0.51 -14.02
N THR A 190 11.47 -0.37 -15.05
CA THR A 190 11.81 0.37 -16.26
C THR A 190 12.08 1.85 -15.93
N ASN A 191 13.31 2.31 -16.13
CA ASN A 191 13.76 3.66 -15.80
C ASN A 191 14.66 4.31 -16.89
N ASP A 192 14.63 3.77 -18.11
CA ASP A 192 15.40 4.24 -19.27
C ASP A 192 14.72 5.37 -20.06
N GLY A 193 13.59 5.88 -19.56
CA GLY A 193 12.77 6.90 -20.20
C GLY A 193 11.65 6.35 -21.09
N SER A 194 11.64 5.05 -21.38
CA SER A 194 10.49 4.40 -22.02
C SER A 194 9.34 4.20 -21.04
N ILE A 195 8.12 4.03 -21.57
CA ILE A 195 6.93 3.66 -20.79
C ILE A 195 6.58 2.22 -21.18
N PRO A 196 6.78 1.22 -20.29
CA PRO A 196 6.42 -0.16 -20.61
C PRO A 196 4.89 -0.28 -20.65
N ASP A 197 4.37 -1.21 -21.47
CA ASP A 197 2.93 -1.36 -21.64
C ASP A 197 2.21 -1.72 -20.32
N GLY A 198 2.88 -2.42 -19.41
CA GLY A 198 2.32 -2.72 -18.09
C GLY A 198 2.19 -1.52 -17.15
N ALA A 199 2.77 -0.35 -17.46
CA ALA A 199 2.74 0.80 -16.57
C ALA A 199 1.42 1.56 -16.62
N LEU A 200 0.84 1.76 -15.43
CA LEU A 200 -0.49 2.37 -15.26
C LEU A 200 -0.39 3.77 -14.68
N ILE A 201 0.58 3.99 -13.79
CA ILE A 201 0.79 5.24 -13.08
C ILE A 201 2.28 5.44 -12.80
N LYS A 202 2.70 6.69 -12.68
CA LYS A 202 4.08 7.06 -12.35
C LYS A 202 4.08 7.98 -11.13
N HIS A 203 4.90 7.65 -10.15
CA HIS A 203 5.17 8.52 -9.02
C HIS A 203 6.29 9.51 -9.35
N LEU A 204 6.14 10.78 -8.98
CA LEU A 204 7.14 11.83 -9.25
C LEU A 204 8.17 11.99 -8.12
N PHE A 205 7.88 11.42 -6.95
CA PHE A 205 8.73 11.50 -5.75
C PHE A 205 9.05 12.95 -5.36
N GLY A 206 8.06 13.83 -5.50
CA GLY A 206 8.22 15.27 -5.26
C GLY A 206 8.47 15.58 -3.78
N GLY A 207 8.02 14.71 -2.87
CA GLY A 207 8.34 14.79 -1.44
C GLY A 207 7.86 16.08 -0.77
N SER A 208 6.85 16.76 -1.35
CA SER A 208 6.38 18.08 -0.92
C SER A 208 5.82 18.11 0.50
N TRP A 209 5.57 16.94 1.11
CA TRP A 209 5.15 16.80 2.50
C TRP A 209 6.30 16.82 3.52
N ARG A 210 7.57 16.74 3.08
CA ARG A 210 8.72 16.67 3.99
C ARG A 210 9.05 17.99 4.71
N GLY A 211 8.42 19.10 4.32
CA GLY A 211 8.72 20.43 4.86
C GLY A 211 10.12 20.92 4.45
N GLU A 212 10.32 22.23 4.43
CA GLU A 212 11.68 22.83 4.46
C GLU A 212 12.30 22.70 5.86
#